data_AF-A0A246HL93-F1
#
_entry.id   AF-A0A246HL93-F1
#
_cell.length_a   1.000
_cell.length_b   1.000
_cell.length_c   1.000
_cell.angle_alpha   90.00
_cell.angle_beta   90.00
_cell.angle_gamma   90.00
#
_symmetry.space_group_name_H-M   'P 1'
#
loop_
_entity.id
_entity.type
_entity.pdbx_description
1 polymer ?
#
loop_
_entity_poly.entity_id
_entity_poly.type
_entity_poly.pdbx_seq_one_letter_code
_entity_poly.pdbx_strand_id
1 'polypeptide(L)'
;MDMEARAEISGWGKAYATNPDFKAIFDEMHEALDGLPPPLHARGQELPFPQLHHACLGADLHLVAALLDAGIAADAYPCTEDEDDEPALVWLARDDLLNTDEKIRLATLLLDRGADVNEGDPLEHAKEADQTQFVAFLLSRGAG
;
A
#
# COMPACT_ATOMS: atom_id res chain seq x y z
N MET A 1 10.25 -20.38 -2.31
CA MET A 1 9.53 -20.89 -1.12
C MET A 1 8.09 -21.01 -1.52
N ASP A 2 7.37 -22.04 -1.07
CA ASP A 2 5.93 -22.12 -1.32
C ASP A 2 5.19 -20.97 -0.59
N MET A 3 4.08 -20.52 -1.15
CA MET A 3 3.37 -19.33 -0.67
C MET A 3 2.57 -19.60 0.61
N GLU A 4 2.09 -20.82 0.82
CA GLU A 4 1.48 -21.22 2.10
C GLU A 4 2.52 -21.14 3.23
N ALA A 5 3.72 -21.68 3.01
CA ALA A 5 4.82 -21.56 3.97
C ALA A 5 5.25 -20.10 4.24
N ARG A 6 5.24 -19.23 3.22
CA ARG A 6 5.49 -17.79 3.40
C ARG A 6 4.42 -17.15 4.29
N ALA A 7 3.15 -17.45 4.04
CA ALA A 7 2.05 -16.95 4.85
C ALA A 7 2.16 -17.43 6.30
N GLU A 8 2.48 -18.70 6.54
CA GLU A 8 2.67 -19.24 7.89
C GLU A 8 3.78 -18.52 8.67
N ILE A 9 4.96 -18.36 8.06
CA ILE A 9 6.12 -17.69 8.69
C ILE A 9 5.80 -16.21 8.98
N SER A 10 5.01 -15.58 8.13
CA SER A 10 4.64 -14.17 8.24
C SER A 10 3.43 -13.92 9.14
N GLY A 11 2.86 -14.96 9.77
CA GLY A 11 1.69 -14.85 10.67
C GLY A 11 0.34 -14.85 9.96
N TRP A 12 0.32 -14.96 8.64
CA TRP A 12 -0.88 -14.88 7.79
C TRP A 12 -1.45 -16.24 7.37
N GLY A 13 -0.87 -17.36 7.83
CA GLY A 13 -1.25 -18.71 7.38
C GLY A 13 -2.75 -19.02 7.52
N LYS A 14 -3.39 -18.57 8.59
CA LYS A 14 -4.85 -18.73 8.77
C LYS A 14 -5.63 -17.96 7.71
N ALA A 15 -5.36 -16.65 7.54
CA ALA A 15 -6.05 -15.80 6.58
C ALA A 15 -5.87 -16.34 5.16
N TYR A 16 -4.65 -16.73 4.81
CA TYR A 16 -4.29 -17.36 3.55
C TYR A 16 -5.06 -18.66 3.26
N ALA A 17 -5.29 -19.49 4.29
CA ALA A 17 -6.02 -20.74 4.14
C ALA A 17 -7.55 -20.55 4.05
N THR A 18 -8.10 -19.49 4.64
CA THR A 18 -9.57 -19.34 4.82
C THR A 18 -10.21 -18.23 3.99
N ASN A 19 -9.45 -17.22 3.57
CA ASN A 19 -9.97 -16.09 2.80
C ASN A 19 -9.38 -16.10 1.37
N PRO A 20 -10.19 -16.39 0.33
CA PRO A 20 -9.70 -16.44 -1.05
C PRO A 20 -9.24 -15.09 -1.59
N ASP A 21 -9.83 -13.99 -1.13
CA ASP A 21 -9.45 -12.64 -1.58
C ASP A 21 -8.11 -12.24 -0.97
N PHE A 22 -7.92 -12.48 0.34
CA PHE A 22 -6.61 -12.36 0.99
C PHE A 22 -5.56 -13.20 0.28
N LYS A 23 -5.88 -14.46 -0.01
CA LYS A 23 -4.96 -15.35 -0.71
C LYS A 23 -4.56 -14.78 -2.08
N ALA A 24 -5.52 -14.28 -2.84
CA ALA A 24 -5.27 -13.72 -4.16
C ALA A 24 -4.32 -12.51 -4.08
N ILE A 25 -4.58 -11.55 -3.19
CA ILE A 25 -3.73 -10.37 -3.08
C ILE A 25 -2.35 -10.69 -2.45
N PHE A 26 -2.30 -11.64 -1.51
CA PHE A 26 -1.05 -12.10 -0.94
C PHE A 26 -0.16 -12.77 -1.99
N ASP A 27 -0.76 -13.63 -2.82
CA ASP A 27 -0.07 -14.25 -3.96
C ASP A 27 0.46 -13.17 -4.92
N GLU A 28 -0.42 -12.25 -5.36
CA GLU A 28 -0.10 -11.19 -6.32
C GLU A 28 1.06 -10.30 -5.82
N MET A 29 1.00 -9.85 -4.57
CA MET A 29 2.02 -9.00 -3.95
C MET A 29 3.40 -9.68 -3.91
N HIS A 30 3.44 -10.97 -3.55
CA HIS A 30 4.71 -11.71 -3.47
C HIS A 30 5.23 -12.12 -4.85
N GLU A 31 4.36 -12.39 -5.82
CA GLU A 31 4.75 -12.63 -7.21
C GLU A 31 5.37 -11.36 -7.83
N ALA A 32 4.74 -10.20 -7.63
CA ALA A 32 5.30 -8.92 -8.05
C ALA A 32 6.65 -8.66 -7.40
N LEU A 33 6.76 -8.91 -6.09
CA LEU A 33 8.00 -8.75 -5.33
C LEU A 33 9.11 -9.67 -5.86
N ASP A 34 8.82 -10.95 -6.07
CA ASP A 34 9.77 -11.94 -6.61
C ASP A 34 10.25 -11.58 -8.03
N GLY A 35 9.45 -10.82 -8.79
CA GLY A 35 9.80 -10.29 -10.11
C GLY A 35 10.70 -9.04 -10.11
N LEU A 36 10.91 -8.40 -8.96
CA LEU A 36 11.69 -7.17 -8.87
C LEU A 36 13.20 -7.40 -9.02
N PRO A 37 13.97 -6.39 -9.46
CA PRO A 37 15.43 -6.49 -9.48
C PRO A 37 16.00 -6.70 -8.07
N PRO A 38 17.15 -7.39 -7.92
CA PRO A 38 17.66 -7.82 -6.61
C PRO A 38 17.70 -6.76 -5.50
N PRO A 39 18.14 -5.49 -5.73
CA PRO A 39 18.14 -4.50 -4.66
C PRO A 39 16.73 -4.08 -4.21
N LEU A 40 15.73 -4.08 -5.11
CA LEU A 40 14.35 -3.74 -4.75
C LEU A 40 13.64 -4.92 -4.09
N HIS A 41 13.86 -6.13 -4.62
CA HIS A 41 13.38 -7.37 -4.02
C HIS A 41 13.86 -7.53 -2.57
N ALA A 42 15.14 -7.31 -2.29
CA ALA A 42 15.68 -7.40 -0.94
C ALA A 42 15.00 -6.43 0.04
N ARG A 43 14.78 -5.18 -0.37
CA ARG A 43 14.07 -4.18 0.47
C ARG A 43 12.62 -4.57 0.70
N GLY A 44 11.91 -5.01 -0.34
CA GLY A 44 10.51 -5.42 -0.18
C GLY A 44 10.35 -6.68 0.67
N GLN A 45 11.32 -7.59 0.69
CA GLN A 45 11.33 -8.75 1.59
C GLN A 45 11.50 -8.40 3.06
N GLU A 46 12.10 -7.26 3.39
CA GLU A 46 12.24 -6.79 4.77
C GLU A 46 10.95 -6.15 5.31
N LEU A 47 10.01 -5.79 4.43
CA LEU A 47 8.74 -5.21 4.81
C LEU A 47 7.72 -6.30 5.17
N PRO A 48 6.88 -6.06 6.19
CA PRO A 48 5.70 -6.88 6.40
C PRO A 48 4.70 -6.75 5.24
N PHE A 49 3.84 -7.74 5.09
CA PHE A 49 2.69 -7.64 4.20
C PHE A 49 1.67 -6.65 4.80
N PRO A 50 1.05 -5.74 4.01
CA PRO A 50 1.22 -5.55 2.55
C PRO A 50 2.40 -4.63 2.18
N GLN A 51 3.27 -5.11 1.28
CA GLN A 51 4.53 -4.43 0.96
C GLN A 51 4.33 -3.08 0.27
N LEU A 52 3.29 -2.89 -0.55
CA LEU A 52 3.00 -1.61 -1.19
C LEU A 52 2.74 -0.51 -0.14
N HIS A 53 1.91 -0.79 0.85
CA HIS A 53 1.56 0.17 1.91
C HIS A 53 2.77 0.49 2.79
N HIS A 54 3.50 -0.54 3.23
CA HIS A 54 4.69 -0.33 4.05
C HIS A 54 5.82 0.37 3.29
N ALA A 55 5.95 0.15 1.97
CA ALA A 55 6.88 0.91 1.14
C ALA A 55 6.47 2.39 1.04
N CYS A 56 5.16 2.68 1.01
CA CYS A 56 4.65 4.05 1.09
C CYS A 56 5.02 4.69 2.43
N LEU A 57 4.73 4.04 3.56
CA LEU A 57 5.07 4.56 4.88
C LEU A 57 6.59 4.69 5.11
N GLY A 58 7.40 3.87 4.43
CA GLY A 58 8.86 3.97 4.42
C GLY A 58 9.43 5.06 3.48
N ALA A 59 8.59 5.84 2.80
CA ALA A 59 8.95 6.83 1.78
C ALA A 59 9.82 6.27 0.62
N ASP A 60 9.72 4.97 0.34
CA ASP A 60 10.53 4.31 -0.67
C ASP A 60 9.88 4.40 -2.06
N LEU A 61 9.97 5.59 -2.66
CA LEU A 61 9.43 5.87 -4.00
C LEU A 61 9.87 4.87 -5.07
N HIS A 62 11.09 4.33 -4.98
CA HIS A 62 11.60 3.37 -5.96
C HIS A 62 10.95 2.01 -5.81
N LEU A 63 10.69 1.55 -4.57
CA LEU A 63 10.00 0.30 -4.34
C LEU A 63 8.52 0.42 -4.71
N VAL A 64 7.86 1.51 -4.30
CA VAL A 64 6.46 1.78 -4.64
C VAL A 64 6.27 1.77 -6.16
N ALA A 65 7.10 2.52 -6.90
CA ALA A 65 7.02 2.57 -8.35
C ALA A 65 7.21 1.17 -8.97
N ALA A 66 8.17 0.40 -8.47
CA ALA A 66 8.47 -0.92 -9.00
C ALA A 66 7.37 -1.95 -8.72
N LEU A 67 6.74 -1.92 -7.54
CA LEU A 67 5.59 -2.78 -7.23
C LEU A 67 4.39 -2.47 -8.12
N LEU A 68 4.09 -1.19 -8.33
CA LEU A 68 3.02 -0.75 -9.24
C LEU A 68 3.35 -1.11 -10.71
N ASP A 69 4.61 -0.91 -11.14
CA ASP A 69 5.07 -1.31 -12.48
C ASP A 69 5.05 -2.84 -12.69
N ALA A 70 5.14 -3.61 -11.60
CA ALA A 70 5.04 -5.06 -11.61
C ALA A 70 3.59 -5.57 -11.66
N GLY A 71 2.60 -4.66 -11.61
CA GLY A 71 1.19 -4.96 -11.86
C GLY A 71 0.28 -4.88 -10.64
N ILE A 72 0.81 -4.59 -9.45
CA ILE A 72 -0.02 -4.40 -8.25
C ILE A 72 -0.94 -3.21 -8.47
N ALA A 73 -2.24 -3.43 -8.26
CA ALA A 73 -3.22 -2.35 -8.30
C ALA A 73 -2.90 -1.29 -7.23
N ALA A 74 -2.96 0.00 -7.60
CA ALA A 74 -2.67 1.08 -6.68
C ALA A 74 -3.68 1.18 -5.51
N ASP A 75 -4.91 0.72 -5.75
CA ASP A 75 -5.99 0.57 -4.75
C ASP A 75 -6.05 -0.84 -4.16
N ALA A 76 -4.97 -1.61 -4.20
CA ALA A 76 -4.94 -2.94 -3.59
C ALA A 76 -5.26 -2.86 -2.09
N TYR A 77 -6.21 -3.71 -1.67
CA TYR A 77 -6.56 -3.94 -0.27
C TYR A 77 -5.85 -5.19 0.24
N PRO A 78 -5.35 -5.21 1.49
CA PRO A 78 -4.73 -6.41 2.05
C PRO A 78 -5.75 -7.55 2.31
N CYS A 79 -7.05 -7.25 2.27
CA CYS A 79 -8.17 -8.16 2.51
C CYS A 79 -8.08 -8.84 3.89
N THR A 80 -7.71 -8.07 4.90
CA THR A 80 -7.61 -8.49 6.30
C THR A 80 -8.91 -8.25 7.06
N GLU A 81 -9.10 -8.90 8.21
CA GLU A 81 -10.24 -8.60 9.10
C GLU A 81 -9.99 -7.39 10.01
N ASP A 82 -8.84 -6.72 9.83
CA ASP A 82 -8.36 -5.62 10.67
C ASP A 82 -8.86 -4.25 10.14
N GLU A 83 -8.82 -3.23 11.00
CA GLU A 83 -9.24 -1.85 10.66
C GLU A 83 -8.39 -1.14 9.61
N ASP A 84 -7.25 -1.75 9.27
CA ASP A 84 -6.30 -1.29 8.26
C ASP A 84 -6.52 -1.96 6.88
N ASP A 85 -7.64 -2.68 6.69
CA ASP A 85 -8.06 -3.18 5.37
C ASP A 85 -8.50 -2.05 4.44
N GLU A 86 -7.52 -1.26 4.01
CA GLU A 86 -7.68 0.01 3.32
C GLU A 86 -6.59 0.18 2.24
N PRO A 87 -6.78 1.02 1.22
CA PRO A 87 -5.77 1.31 0.21
C PRO A 87 -4.55 2.04 0.79
N ALA A 88 -3.42 1.96 0.10
CA ALA A 88 -2.19 2.65 0.50
C ALA A 88 -2.36 4.17 0.61
N LEU A 89 -3.28 4.77 -0.18
CA LEU A 89 -3.59 6.20 -0.11
C LEU A 89 -4.25 6.60 1.22
N VAL A 90 -5.09 5.73 1.80
CA VAL A 90 -5.69 5.94 3.12
C VAL A 90 -4.65 5.83 4.22
N TRP A 91 -3.74 4.86 4.13
CA TRP A 91 -2.64 4.73 5.08
C TRP A 91 -1.76 5.99 5.08
N LEU A 92 -1.45 6.54 3.90
CA LEU A 92 -0.80 7.84 3.79
C LEU A 92 -1.63 8.94 4.45
N ALA A 93 -2.95 8.99 4.24
CA ALA A 93 -3.81 9.99 4.86
C ALA A 93 -3.85 9.91 6.40
N ARG A 94 -3.70 8.73 6.98
CA ARG A 94 -3.71 8.52 8.45
C ARG A 94 -2.34 8.75 9.11
N ASP A 95 -1.24 8.49 8.40
CA ASP A 95 0.12 8.54 8.95
C ASP A 95 0.53 9.94 9.45
N ASP A 96 1.19 10.04 10.61
CA ASP A 96 1.66 11.32 11.17
C ASP A 96 3.19 11.46 11.18
N LEU A 97 3.92 10.46 10.68
CA LEU A 97 5.37 10.38 10.72
C LEU A 97 6.02 10.97 9.47
N LEU A 98 5.44 10.74 8.29
CA LEU A 98 5.91 11.27 7.03
C LEU A 98 5.72 12.79 6.96
N ASN A 99 6.72 13.48 6.43
CA ASN A 99 6.51 14.89 6.11
C ASN A 99 5.57 15.03 4.90
N THR A 100 4.94 16.20 4.81
CA THR A 100 3.94 16.49 3.78
C THR A 100 4.47 16.30 2.36
N ASP A 101 5.72 16.68 2.09
CA ASP A 101 6.29 16.59 0.75
C ASP A 101 6.49 15.13 0.30
N GLU A 102 6.93 14.25 1.21
CA GLU A 102 7.03 12.81 0.96
C GLU A 102 5.65 12.21 0.69
N LYS A 103 4.69 12.54 1.55
CA LYS A 103 3.30 12.07 1.42
C LYS A 103 2.68 12.46 0.08
N ILE A 104 2.85 13.72 -0.33
CA ILE A 104 2.37 14.22 -1.64
C ILE A 104 3.06 13.52 -2.81
N ARG A 105 4.37 13.24 -2.72
CA ARG A 105 5.10 12.51 -3.78
C ARG A 105 4.59 11.08 -3.94
N LEU A 106 4.37 10.38 -2.82
CA LEU A 106 3.86 9.00 -2.82
C LEU A 106 2.41 8.95 -3.31
N ALA A 107 1.54 9.82 -2.80
CA ALA A 107 0.16 9.91 -3.25
C ALA A 107 0.07 10.29 -4.73
N THR A 108 0.93 11.20 -5.21
CA THR A 108 1.05 11.49 -6.65
C THR A 108 1.40 10.24 -7.44
N LEU A 109 2.35 9.45 -6.98
CA LEU A 109 2.73 8.21 -7.65
C LEU A 109 1.57 7.20 -7.68
N LEU A 110 0.85 7.01 -6.57
CA LEU A 110 -0.33 6.12 -6.53
C LEU A 110 -1.42 6.58 -7.51
N LEU A 111 -1.78 7.87 -7.48
CA LEU A 111 -2.82 8.46 -8.34
C LEU A 111 -2.43 8.42 -9.82
N ASP A 112 -1.17 8.72 -10.14
CA ASP A 112 -0.68 8.65 -11.52
C ASP A 112 -0.65 7.20 -12.05
N ARG A 113 -0.74 6.20 -11.16
CA ARG A 113 -0.87 4.77 -11.49
C ARG A 113 -2.28 4.21 -11.30
N GLY A 114 -3.25 5.11 -11.18
CA GLY A 114 -4.66 4.76 -11.28
C GLY A 114 -5.35 4.51 -9.95
N ALA A 115 -4.75 4.87 -8.82
CA ALA A 115 -5.49 4.94 -7.56
C ALA A 115 -6.64 5.93 -7.69
N ASP A 116 -7.83 5.55 -7.23
CA ASP A 116 -8.95 6.48 -7.08
C ASP A 116 -8.72 7.34 -5.82
N VAL A 117 -8.81 8.66 -6.01
CA VAL A 117 -8.61 9.64 -4.95
C VAL A 117 -9.68 9.55 -3.85
N ASN A 118 -10.81 8.88 -4.11
CA ASN A 118 -11.92 8.69 -3.16
C ASN A 118 -11.98 7.29 -2.55
N GLU A 119 -11.19 6.33 -3.02
CA GLU A 119 -11.24 4.95 -2.53
C GLU A 119 -10.77 4.87 -1.07
N GLY A 120 -11.66 4.40 -0.17
CA GLY A 120 -11.43 4.37 1.28
C GLY A 120 -11.47 5.75 1.96
N ASP A 121 -12.10 6.75 1.34
CA ASP A 121 -12.26 8.11 1.88
C ASP A 121 -10.95 8.78 2.40
N PRO A 122 -9.84 8.83 1.63
CA PRO A 122 -8.56 9.37 2.12
C PRO A 122 -8.66 10.84 2.56
N LEU A 123 -9.58 11.60 1.94
CA LEU A 123 -9.84 12.99 2.29
C LEU A 123 -10.37 13.14 3.72
N GLU A 124 -11.24 12.24 4.17
CA GLU A 124 -11.80 12.33 5.52
C GLU A 124 -10.74 11.98 6.56
N HIS A 125 -9.99 10.91 6.33
CA HIS A 125 -8.86 10.55 7.19
C HIS A 125 -7.80 11.65 7.30
N ALA A 126 -7.47 12.33 6.19
CA ALA A 126 -6.52 13.44 6.22
C ALA A 126 -7.05 14.65 7.02
N LYS A 127 -8.38 14.88 7.06
CA LYS A 127 -8.98 15.92 7.90
C LYS A 127 -8.96 15.52 9.37
N GLU A 128 -9.33 14.27 9.68
CA GLU A 128 -9.31 13.74 11.05
C GLU A 128 -7.89 13.79 11.66
N ALA A 129 -6.88 13.59 10.83
CA ALA A 129 -5.46 13.70 11.21
C ALA A 129 -4.90 15.14 11.14
N ASP A 130 -5.73 16.16 10.93
CA ASP A 130 -5.36 17.59 10.84
C ASP A 130 -4.28 17.91 9.77
N GLN A 131 -4.18 17.11 8.70
CA GLN A 131 -3.15 17.24 7.67
C GLN A 131 -3.51 18.26 6.59
N THR A 132 -3.61 19.53 6.98
CA THR A 132 -4.12 20.63 6.16
C THR A 132 -3.54 20.68 4.73
N GLN A 133 -2.23 20.49 4.58
CA GLN A 133 -1.59 20.53 3.26
C GLN A 133 -1.91 19.29 2.41
N PHE A 134 -2.03 18.12 3.03
CA PHE A 134 -2.40 16.90 2.33
C PHE A 134 -3.88 16.90 1.94
N VAL A 135 -4.76 17.42 2.80
CA VAL A 135 -6.17 17.73 2.48
C VAL A 135 -6.25 18.64 1.25
N ALA A 136 -5.49 19.74 1.22
CA ALA A 136 -5.47 20.64 0.07
C ALA A 136 -4.98 19.94 -1.21
N PHE A 137 -4.00 19.04 -1.10
CA PHE A 137 -3.54 18.21 -2.21
C PHE A 137 -4.64 17.28 -2.73
N LEU A 138 -5.31 16.51 -1.86
CA LEU A 138 -6.38 15.58 -2.24
C LEU A 138 -7.54 16.31 -2.92
N LEU A 139 -7.97 17.46 -2.39
CA LEU A 139 -8.98 18.31 -3.02
C LEU A 139 -8.53 18.79 -4.41
N SER A 140 -7.26 19.16 -4.57
CA SER A 140 -6.71 19.56 -5.88
C SER A 140 -6.67 18.42 -6.90
N ARG A 141 -6.66 17.17 -6.42
CA ARG A 141 -6.73 15.94 -7.23
C ARG A 141 -8.17 15.49 -7.50
N GLY A 142 -9.18 16.19 -6.96
CA GLY A 142 -10.59 15.93 -7.22
C GLY A 142 -11.31 15.12 -6.15
N ALA A 143 -10.72 14.92 -4.97
CA ALA A 143 -11.41 14.29 -3.85
C ALA A 143 -12.64 15.12 -3.42
N GLY A 144 -13.76 14.47 -3.08
CA GLY A 144 -14.99 15.17 -2.72
C GLY A 144 -16.09 14.31 -2.10
#